data_AF-F2LSQ7-F1
#
_entry.id   AF-F2LSQ7-F1
#
_cell.length_a   1.000
_cell.length_b   1.000
_cell.length_c   1.000
_cell.angle_alpha   90.00
_cell.angle_beta   90.00
_cell.angle_gamma   90.00
#
_symmetry.space_group_name_H-M   'P 1'
#
loop_
_entity.id
_entity.type
_entity.pdbx_description
1 polymer ?
#
loop_
_entity_poly.entity_id
_entity_poly.type
_entity_poly.pdbx_seq_one_letter_code
_entity_poly.pdbx_strand_id
1 'polypeptide(L)'
;MFKVPKVLYADRRAGGVASDAAVTHHAARMLRRVARDLRLRAGEHEVVVEPAKPGRGCRVTLRTSRMMLEVADSSSRQRVALSFRTRRGHRDLSGGVDNVVPLAQLDTDDGYQALLGGLRLVDGLDVDRR
;
A
#
# COMPACT_ATOMS: atom_id res chain seq x y z
N MET A 1 15.44 8.64 2.83
CA MET A 1 14.74 7.93 3.91
C MET A 1 13.24 8.08 3.79
N PHE A 2 12.58 6.98 3.44
CA PHE A 2 11.13 6.85 3.57
C PHE A 2 10.79 6.77 5.07
N LYS A 3 9.68 7.39 5.49
CA LYS A 3 9.24 7.35 6.89
C LYS A 3 7.76 7.06 6.92
N VAL A 4 7.37 6.04 7.68
CA VAL A 4 5.95 5.74 7.87
C VAL A 4 5.35 6.79 8.81
N PRO A 5 4.25 7.46 8.41
CA PRO A 5 3.56 8.38 9.30
C PRO A 5 3.08 7.67 10.58
N LYS A 6 3.38 8.24 11.76
CA LYS A 6 3.01 7.65 13.06
C LYS A 6 1.53 7.30 13.20
N VAL A 7 0.66 8.06 12.53
CA VAL A 7 -0.79 7.83 12.52
C VAL A 7 -1.18 6.45 11.97
N LEU A 8 -0.32 5.82 11.15
CA LEU A 8 -0.56 4.46 10.63
C LEU A 8 -0.28 3.36 11.66
N TYR A 9 0.43 3.68 12.74
CA TYR A 9 0.68 2.77 13.88
C TYR A 9 -0.35 2.91 15.00
N ALA A 10 -1.22 3.92 14.97
CA ALA A 10 -2.16 4.21 16.04
C ALA A 10 -3.24 3.11 16.15
N ASP A 11 -3.69 2.82 17.38
CA ASP A 11 -4.88 2.00 17.60
C ASP A 11 -6.11 2.73 17.05
N ARG A 12 -6.89 2.04 16.21
CA ARG A 12 -8.02 2.61 15.46
C ARG A 12 -9.37 2.23 16.07
N ARG A 13 -9.41 1.42 17.14
CA ARG A 13 -10.64 0.92 17.77
C ARG A 13 -11.56 2.03 18.28
N ALA A 14 -11.00 3.09 18.84
CA ALA A 14 -11.73 4.27 19.31
C ALA A 14 -11.66 5.46 18.34
N GLY A 15 -11.13 5.26 17.13
CA GLY A 15 -10.94 6.32 16.14
C GLY A 15 -12.25 6.84 15.55
N GLY A 16 -12.41 8.16 15.51
CA GLY A 16 -13.52 8.84 14.83
C GLY A 16 -13.17 9.32 13.42
N VAL A 17 -14.14 9.96 12.76
CA VAL A 17 -14.05 10.45 11.37
C VAL A 17 -12.79 11.28 11.09
N ALA A 18 -12.38 12.14 12.02
CA ALA A 18 -11.17 12.96 11.88
C ALA A 18 -9.87 12.11 11.83
N SER A 19 -9.80 11.06 12.65
CA SER A 19 -8.66 10.12 12.64
C SER A 19 -8.63 9.34 11.32
N ASP A 20 -9.80 8.90 10.85
CA ASP A 20 -9.93 8.17 9.58
C ASP A 20 -9.50 9.04 8.38
N ALA A 21 -9.88 10.31 8.37
CA ALA A 21 -9.46 11.27 7.35
C ALA A 21 -7.94 11.51 7.38
N ALA A 22 -7.33 11.64 8.56
CA ALA A 22 -5.89 11.81 8.71
C ALA A 22 -5.13 10.58 8.19
N VAL A 23 -5.55 9.37 8.58
CA VAL A 23 -4.97 8.10 8.09
C VAL A 23 -5.08 8.03 6.57
N THR A 24 -6.27 8.31 6.02
CA THR A 24 -6.53 8.30 4.58
C THR A 24 -5.59 9.24 3.83
N HIS A 25 -5.44 10.47 4.33
CA HIS A 25 -4.57 11.47 3.74
C HIS A 25 -3.09 11.04 3.75
N HIS A 26 -2.61 10.52 4.88
CA HIS A 26 -1.24 10.06 5.03
C HIS A 26 -0.95 8.82 4.19
N ALA A 27 -1.87 7.85 4.16
CA ALA A 27 -1.79 6.67 3.30
C ALA A 27 -1.74 7.06 1.82
N ALA A 28 -2.60 7.99 1.36
CA ALA A 28 -2.57 8.48 -0.01
C ALA A 28 -1.25 9.16 -0.37
N ARG A 29 -0.68 10.00 0.52
CA ARG A 29 0.67 10.57 0.30
C ARG A 29 1.75 9.50 0.25
N MET A 30 1.68 8.51 1.14
CA MET A 30 2.63 7.41 1.19
C MET A 30 2.62 6.60 -0.12
N LEU A 31 1.44 6.25 -0.63
CA LEU A 31 1.32 5.49 -1.87
C LEU A 31 1.72 6.28 -3.11
N ARG A 32 1.43 7.60 -3.16
CA ARG A 32 1.96 8.48 -4.22
C ARG A 32 3.48 8.56 -4.20
N ARG A 33 4.09 8.54 -3.00
CA ARG A 33 5.55 8.50 -2.86
C ARG A 33 6.12 7.19 -3.39
N VAL A 34 5.51 6.05 -3.03
CA VAL A 34 5.90 4.73 -3.56
C VAL A 34 5.80 4.71 -5.08
N ALA A 35 4.69 5.19 -5.67
CA ALA A 35 4.54 5.27 -7.13
C ALA A 35 5.66 6.08 -7.80
N ARG A 36 6.03 7.22 -7.21
CA ARG A 36 7.15 8.05 -7.67
C ARG A 36 8.49 7.32 -7.57
N ASP A 37 8.76 6.63 -6.46
CA ASP A 37 10.03 5.93 -6.24
C ASP A 37 10.14 4.64 -7.08
N LEU A 38 9.00 4.05 -7.47
CA LEU A 38 8.89 3.02 -8.50
C LEU A 38 9.04 3.57 -9.93
N ARG A 39 8.97 4.90 -10.12
CA ARG A 39 9.01 5.58 -11.42
C ARG A 39 7.85 5.22 -12.34
N LEU A 40 6.67 4.94 -11.78
CA LEU A 40 5.45 4.72 -12.55
C LEU A 40 5.06 5.98 -13.31
N ARG A 41 4.74 5.86 -14.60
CA ARG A 41 4.37 7.02 -15.43
C ARG A 41 2.92 7.44 -15.17
N ALA A 42 2.60 8.67 -15.56
CA ALA A 42 1.22 9.13 -15.58
C ALA A 42 0.38 8.22 -16.50
N GLY A 43 -0.77 7.77 -16.01
CA GLY A 43 -1.65 6.83 -16.74
C GLY A 43 -1.34 5.35 -16.52
N GLU A 44 -0.16 4.98 -16.01
CA GLU A 44 0.16 3.58 -15.68
C GLU A 44 -0.33 3.16 -14.29
N HIS A 45 -0.71 4.14 -13.48
CA HIS A 45 -1.13 3.91 -12.10
C HIS A 45 -2.22 4.88 -11.67
N GLU A 46 -3.01 4.44 -10.69
CA GLU A 46 -3.99 5.25 -9.98
C GLU A 46 -3.84 5.05 -8.46
N VAL A 47 -4.09 6.11 -7.69
CA VAL A 47 -4.23 6.01 -6.23
C VAL A 47 -5.69 6.21 -5.89
N VAL A 48 -6.37 5.12 -5.54
CA VAL A 48 -7.79 5.10 -5.21
C VAL A 48 -7.95 5.24 -3.70
N VAL A 49 -8.74 6.22 -3.29
CA VAL A 49 -9.09 6.46 -1.90
C VAL A 49 -10.52 6.00 -1.70
N GLU A 50 -10.72 5.01 -0.83
CA GLU A 50 -12.04 4.60 -0.40
C GLU A 50 -12.31 5.19 1.00
N PRO A 51 -13.35 6.04 1.14
CA PRO A 51 -13.67 6.63 2.43
C PRO A 51 -14.05 5.55 3.43
N ALA A 52 -13.69 5.78 4.69
CA ALA A 52 -14.10 4.91 5.78
C ALA A 52 -15.63 4.81 5.83
N LYS A 53 -16.14 3.60 5.99
CA LYS A 53 -17.57 3.27 6.14
C LYS A 53 -17.81 2.55 7.47
N PRO A 54 -19.03 2.57 8.02
CA PRO A 54 -19.35 1.73 9.18
C PRO A 54 -18.95 0.26 8.92
N GLY A 55 -18.11 -0.30 9.80
CA GLY A 55 -17.60 -1.68 9.66
C GLY A 55 -16.49 -1.90 8.62
N ARG A 56 -16.13 -0.89 7.82
CA ARG A 56 -14.98 -0.93 6.89
C ARG A 56 -14.14 0.33 7.09
N GLY A 57 -12.97 0.16 7.71
CA GLY A 57 -12.07 1.26 7.99
C GLY A 57 -11.51 1.97 6.75
N CYS A 58 -10.48 2.80 6.94
CA CYS A 58 -9.81 3.47 5.84
C CYS A 58 -9.22 2.44 4.86
N ARG A 59 -9.36 2.68 3.55
CA ARG A 59 -8.66 1.91 2.52
C ARG A 59 -8.14 2.82 1.42
N VAL A 60 -6.84 2.73 1.13
CA VAL A 60 -6.21 3.42 0.02
C VAL A 60 -5.40 2.41 -0.79
N THR A 61 -5.56 2.42 -2.11
CA THR A 61 -4.90 1.45 -2.99
C THR A 61 -4.15 2.16 -4.10
N LEU A 62 -2.86 1.86 -4.27
CA LEU A 62 -2.10 2.13 -5.50
C LEU A 62 -2.35 0.95 -6.44
N ARG A 63 -2.92 1.21 -7.60
CA ARG A 63 -3.25 0.19 -8.60
C ARG A 63 -2.46 0.47 -9.87
N THR A 64 -1.91 -0.59 -10.43
CA THR A 64 -1.39 -0.62 -11.80
C THR A 64 -2.21 -1.62 -12.60
N SER A 65 -1.83 -1.86 -13.85
CA SER A 65 -2.40 -2.95 -14.65
C SER A 65 -2.06 -4.34 -14.09
N ARG A 66 -0.95 -4.48 -13.35
CA ARG A 66 -0.39 -5.77 -12.93
C ARG A 66 -0.38 -6.00 -11.42
N MET A 67 -0.51 -4.95 -10.60
CA MET A 67 -0.52 -5.07 -9.13
C MET A 67 -1.49 -4.12 -8.43
N MET A 68 -1.75 -4.42 -7.16
CA MET A 68 -2.36 -3.51 -6.20
C MET A 68 -1.52 -3.50 -4.92
N LEU A 69 -1.17 -2.32 -4.43
CA LEU A 69 -0.57 -2.09 -3.12
C LEU A 69 -1.61 -1.35 -2.28
N GLU A 70 -2.04 -1.95 -1.17
CA GLU A 70 -3.17 -1.52 -0.36
C GLU A 70 -2.72 -1.16 1.06
N VAL A 71 -3.23 -0.03 1.53
CA VAL A 71 -3.13 0.43 2.92
C VAL A 71 -4.56 0.42 3.48
N ALA A 72 -4.84 -0.50 4.38
CA ALA A 72 -6.19 -0.68 4.92
C ALA A 72 -6.18 -0.89 6.44
N ASP A 73 -7.22 -0.46 7.15
CA ASP A 73 -7.42 -0.87 8.54
C ASP A 73 -7.47 -2.41 8.62
N SER A 74 -6.79 -3.01 9.61
CA SER A 74 -6.90 -4.44 9.89
C SER A 74 -8.35 -4.81 10.23
N SER A 75 -8.72 -6.08 10.07
CA SER A 75 -10.06 -6.57 10.45
C SER A 75 -10.42 -6.25 11.91
N SER A 76 -9.43 -6.26 12.80
CA SER A 76 -9.57 -5.89 14.22
C SER A 76 -9.54 -4.39 14.50
N ARG A 77 -9.33 -3.55 13.47
CA ARG A 77 -9.04 -2.11 13.54
C ARG A 77 -8.01 -1.73 14.62
N GLN A 78 -7.07 -2.63 14.92
CA GLN A 78 -5.99 -2.33 15.87
C GLN A 78 -4.88 -1.51 15.23
N ARG A 79 -4.72 -1.61 13.92
CA ARG A 79 -3.68 -0.92 13.16
C ARG A 79 -4.04 -0.89 11.69
N VAL A 80 -3.29 -0.09 10.94
CA VAL A 80 -3.28 -0.17 9.49
C VAL A 80 -2.36 -1.31 9.05
N ALA A 81 -2.79 -2.07 8.06
CA ALA A 81 -1.98 -3.06 7.35
C ALA A 81 -1.59 -2.49 5.97
N LEU A 82 -0.33 -2.73 5.58
CA LEU A 82 0.11 -2.59 4.20
C LEU A 82 0.16 -4.00 3.60
N SER A 83 -0.41 -4.18 2.43
CA SER A 83 -0.30 -5.44 1.69
C SER A 83 -0.21 -5.19 0.20
N PHE A 84 0.33 -6.15 -0.56
CA PHE A 84 0.27 -6.12 -2.02
C PHE A 84 -0.27 -7.43 -2.58
N ARG A 85 -0.90 -7.33 -3.75
CA ARG A 85 -1.36 -8.48 -4.54
C ARG A 85 -1.12 -8.24 -6.01
N THR A 86 -0.94 -9.33 -6.76
CA THR A 86 -0.90 -9.23 -8.21
C THR A 86 -2.33 -9.16 -8.77
N ARG A 87 -2.49 -8.60 -9.96
CA ARG A 87 -3.77 -8.53 -10.69
C ARG A 87 -3.88 -9.62 -11.76
N ARG A 88 -3.01 -10.64 -11.76
CA ARG A 88 -2.96 -11.70 -12.79
C ARG A 88 -4.14 -12.70 -12.74
N GLY A 89 -5.14 -12.45 -11.89
CA GLY A 89 -6.35 -13.26 -11.78
C GLY A 89 -6.08 -14.68 -11.26
N HIS A 90 -6.99 -15.62 -11.56
CA HIS A 90 -6.93 -17.03 -11.11
C HIS A 90 -5.70 -17.81 -11.62
N ARG A 91 -4.87 -17.21 -12.49
CA ARG A 91 -3.62 -17.81 -12.99
C ARG A 91 -2.38 -17.29 -12.28
N ASP A 92 -2.55 -16.52 -11.20
CA ASP A 92 -1.44 -16.08 -10.38
C ASP A 92 -0.86 -17.24 -9.54
N LEU A 93 0.07 -17.98 -10.14
CA LEU A 93 0.82 -19.05 -9.49
C LEU A 93 1.92 -18.52 -8.54
N SER A 94 2.08 -17.21 -8.40
CA SER A 94 3.00 -16.60 -7.42
C SER A 94 2.40 -16.48 -6.01
N GLY A 95 1.15 -16.91 -5.81
CA GLY A 95 0.50 -17.04 -4.51
C GLY A 95 0.05 -15.73 -3.86
N GLY A 96 0.11 -14.60 -4.56
CA GLY A 96 0.08 -13.28 -3.92
C GLY A 96 -1.30 -12.73 -3.60
N VAL A 97 -2.11 -13.42 -2.78
CA VAL A 97 -3.28 -12.79 -2.14
C VAL A 97 -2.83 -12.19 -0.81
N ASP A 98 -2.92 -10.87 -0.71
CA ASP A 98 -2.69 -10.09 0.52
C ASP A 98 -1.33 -10.35 1.19
N ASN A 99 -0.23 -10.21 0.43
CA ASN A 99 1.12 -10.26 0.99
C ASN A 99 1.32 -9.10 1.98
N VAL A 100 1.21 -9.40 3.28
CA VAL A 100 1.35 -8.41 4.35
C VAL A 100 2.79 -7.92 4.41
N VAL A 101 2.94 -6.60 4.35
CA VAL A 101 4.21 -5.91 4.52
C VAL A 101 4.21 -5.26 5.91
N PRO A 102 5.12 -5.68 6.82
CA PRO A 102 5.24 -5.04 8.11
C PRO A 102 5.60 -3.56 7.95
N LEU A 103 4.80 -2.65 8.52
CA LEU A 103 5.10 -1.21 8.44
C LEU A 103 6.49 -0.86 9.00
N ALA A 104 6.92 -1.56 10.05
CA ALA A 104 8.25 -1.37 10.65
C ALA A 104 9.41 -1.66 9.68
N GLN A 105 9.20 -2.51 8.66
CA GLN A 105 10.20 -2.74 7.62
C GLN A 105 10.48 -1.47 6.80
N LEU A 106 9.51 -0.57 6.68
CA LEU A 106 9.63 0.64 5.86
C LEU A 106 10.35 1.78 6.58
N ASP A 107 10.60 1.63 7.89
CA ASP A 107 11.34 2.61 8.68
C ASP A 107 12.87 2.48 8.49
N THR A 108 13.33 1.43 7.81
CA THR A 108 14.73 1.26 7.37
C THR A 108 14.85 1.48 5.86
N ASP A 109 15.97 2.07 5.44
CA ASP A 109 16.22 2.28 4.00
C ASP A 109 16.32 0.93 3.27
N ASP A 110 17.01 -0.07 3.84
CA ASP A 110 17.13 -1.41 3.25
C ASP A 110 15.78 -2.11 3.12
N GLY A 111 14.93 -2.04 4.15
CA GLY A 111 13.61 -2.66 4.13
C GLY A 111 12.67 -1.98 3.14
N TYR A 112 12.77 -0.66 2.98
CA TYR A 112 12.05 0.08 1.95
C TYR A 112 12.55 -0.25 0.53
N GLN A 113 13.86 -0.33 0.31
CA GLN A 113 14.41 -0.74 -0.99
C GLN A 113 14.05 -2.18 -1.35
N ALA A 114 14.05 -3.09 -0.37
CA ALA A 114 13.61 -4.47 -0.57
C ALA A 114 12.14 -4.54 -1.01
N LEU A 115 11.26 -3.72 -0.40
CA LEU A 115 9.88 -3.60 -0.86
C LEU A 115 9.82 -3.09 -2.31
N LEU A 116 10.52 -2.00 -2.64
CA LEU A 116 10.53 -1.45 -4.00
C LEU A 116 11.02 -2.47 -5.03
N GLY A 117 12.07 -3.24 -4.71
CA GLY A 117 12.55 -4.33 -5.55
C GLY A 117 11.49 -5.40 -5.78
N GLY A 118 10.83 -5.86 -4.71
CA GLY A 118 9.73 -6.83 -4.82
C GLY A 118 8.57 -6.32 -5.68
N LEU A 119 8.17 -5.05 -5.49
CA LEU A 119 7.09 -4.44 -6.28
C LEU A 119 7.47 -4.27 -7.76
N ARG A 120 8.73 -3.92 -8.08
CA ARG A 120 9.20 -3.85 -9.47
C ARG A 120 9.14 -5.21 -10.17
N LEU A 121 9.51 -6.28 -9.47
CA LEU A 121 9.42 -7.64 -10.00
C LEU A 121 7.96 -8.05 -10.24
N VAL A 122 7.08 -7.78 -9.28
CA VAL A 122 5.65 -8.11 -9.38
C VAL A 122 4.96 -7.34 -10.51
N ASP A 123 5.26 -6.04 -10.64
CA ASP A 123 4.71 -5.17 -11.68
C ASP A 123 5.41 -5.38 -13.04
N GLY A 124 6.51 -6.14 -13.07
CA GLY A 124 7.29 -6.44 -14.28
C GLY A 124 8.08 -5.25 -14.81
N LEU A 125 8.34 -4.24 -13.98
CA LEU A 125 9.08 -3.02 -14.35
C LEU A 125 10.55 -3.30 -14.70
N ASP A 126 11.11 -4.41 -14.21
CA ASP A 126 12.49 -4.81 -14.50
C ASP A 126 12.62 -5.66 -15.78
N VAL A 127 11.51 -6.12 -16.36
CA VAL A 127 11.50 -6.96 -17.57
C VAL A 127 11.47 -6.12 -18.85
N ASP A 128 10.85 -4.93 -18.80
CA ASP A 128 10.66 -4.03 -19.95
C ASP A 128 11.92 -3.18 -20.29
N ARG A 129 13.10 -3.60 -19.83
CA ARG A 129 14.39 -2.89 -20.00
C ARG A 129 15.37 -3.57 -20.98
N ARG A 130 14.88 -4.50 -21.80
CA ARG A 130 15.66 -5.19 -22.85
C ARG A 130 15.28 -4.71 -24.25
#